data_AF-A0A9N9ZAH0-F1
#
_entry.id   AF-A0A9N9ZAH0-F1
#
_cell.length_a   1.000
_cell.length_b   1.000
_cell.length_c   1.000
_cell.angle_alpha   90.00
_cell.angle_beta   90.00
_cell.angle_gamma   90.00
#
_symmetry.space_group_name_H-M   'P 1'
#
loop_
_entity.id
_entity.type
_entity.pdbx_description
1 polymer ?
#
loop_
_entity_poly.entity_id
_entity_poly.type
_entity_poly.pdbx_seq_one_letter_code
_entity_poly.pdbx_strand_id
1 'polypeptide(L)'
;MSTVDGAFLSSEVWTPKIWLYDRADGSQTPENQARFPPKELTSSMDFNTDVDAGDILSLFIMSLSQTGGQQYRTSFWSVYNDLAQNNPEVLQVLASDWRYEMKKQQGVQVIHRPVICCVDNKVQINFATAFLKGSGYIPRQTDSPGLTVQQEDAIKTLLRTCRKHSMGISQASGDMLFVNNLCILHAPDSFVNDGASGKIRRLMSLMLRDPELAWRKPTATAIEMGKKFAKLDVPQFMGTVEHYEGFRAKFAMLRHD
;
A
#
# COMPACT_ATOMS: atom_id res chain seq x y z
N MET A 1 -30.73 44.08 -19.53
CA MET A 1 -30.43 43.25 -18.36
C MET A 1 -30.93 41.85 -18.64
N SER A 2 -30.10 41.03 -19.28
CA SER A 2 -30.42 39.64 -19.63
C SER A 2 -29.91 38.73 -18.51
N THR A 3 -30.82 37.97 -17.92
CA THR A 3 -30.54 36.84 -17.05
C THR A 3 -29.76 35.79 -17.83
N VAL A 4 -28.55 35.47 -17.37
CA VAL A 4 -27.75 34.37 -17.91
C VAL A 4 -28.01 33.15 -17.04
N ASP A 5 -28.52 32.10 -17.67
CA ASP A 5 -28.80 30.80 -17.09
C ASP A 5 -27.59 30.22 -16.37
N GLY A 6 -27.77 29.89 -15.09
CA GLY A 6 -26.84 29.10 -14.31
C GLY A 6 -26.91 27.64 -14.75
N ALA A 7 -26.04 27.26 -15.68
CA ALA A 7 -25.73 25.85 -15.92
C ALA A 7 -25.07 25.29 -14.65
N PHE A 8 -25.84 24.50 -13.90
CA PHE A 8 -25.31 23.65 -12.82
C PHE A 8 -24.26 22.72 -13.42
N LEU A 9 -22.99 23.03 -13.18
CA LEU A 9 -21.89 22.09 -13.30
C LEU A 9 -22.26 20.89 -12.43
N SER A 10 -22.47 19.73 -13.06
CA SER A 10 -22.66 18.47 -12.35
C SER A 10 -21.40 18.22 -11.54
N SER A 11 -21.44 18.53 -10.24
CA SER A 11 -20.40 18.11 -9.30
C SER A 11 -20.43 16.59 -9.27
N GLU A 12 -19.49 15.96 -9.97
CA GLU A 12 -19.25 14.52 -9.83
C GLU A 12 -18.96 14.25 -8.36
N VAL A 13 -19.95 13.70 -7.65
CA VAL A 13 -19.82 13.33 -6.25
C VAL A 13 -18.81 12.18 -6.17
N TRP A 14 -17.59 12.53 -5.79
CA TRP A 14 -16.52 11.58 -5.50
C TRP A 14 -16.86 10.82 -4.21
N THR A 15 -16.88 9.49 -4.27
CA THR A 15 -17.03 8.65 -3.08
C THR A 15 -15.64 8.16 -2.64
N PRO A 16 -15.12 8.58 -1.47
CA PRO A 16 -13.91 8.00 -0.92
C PRO A 16 -14.09 6.50 -0.74
N LYS A 17 -13.17 5.71 -1.28
CA LYS A 17 -13.10 4.28 -0.93
C LYS A 17 -12.37 4.14 0.40
N ILE A 18 -13.15 3.99 1.46
CA ILE A 18 -12.63 3.71 2.79
C ILE A 18 -12.52 2.20 2.95
N TRP A 19 -11.30 1.69 2.85
CA TRP A 19 -11.00 0.29 3.13
C TRP A 19 -10.69 0.11 4.62
N LEU A 20 -11.71 -0.07 5.46
CA LEU A 20 -11.52 -0.39 6.88
C LEU A 20 -11.28 -1.88 7.05
N TYR A 21 -10.09 -2.25 7.52
CA TYR A 21 -9.74 -3.63 7.83
C TYR A 21 -9.12 -3.70 9.21
N ASP A 22 -9.73 -4.43 10.13
CA ASP A 22 -9.07 -4.85 11.37
C ASP A 22 -8.06 -5.96 11.03
N ARG A 23 -6.78 -5.60 10.97
CA ARG A 23 -5.69 -6.53 10.64
C ARG A 23 -5.22 -7.36 11.82
N ALA A 24 -5.77 -7.13 13.02
CA ALA A 24 -5.26 -7.73 14.25
C ALA A 24 -5.63 -9.21 14.37
N ASP A 25 -6.85 -9.66 14.00
CA ASP A 25 -7.30 -11.00 14.44
C ASP A 25 -8.33 -11.78 13.58
N GLY A 26 -8.50 -11.54 12.28
CA GLY A 26 -9.40 -12.36 11.45
C GLY A 26 -8.80 -13.69 10.96
N SER A 27 -9.39 -14.86 11.24
CA SER A 27 -9.02 -16.10 10.55
C SER A 27 -9.25 -15.93 9.03
N GLN A 28 -8.18 -16.02 8.23
CA GLN A 28 -8.31 -15.98 6.78
C GLN A 28 -8.53 -17.39 6.28
N THR A 29 -9.77 -17.73 5.92
CA THR A 29 -10.04 -18.94 5.16
C THR A 29 -9.44 -18.80 3.75
N PRO A 30 -9.09 -19.91 3.06
CA PRO A 30 -8.62 -19.86 1.67
C PRO A 30 -9.53 -19.06 0.73
N GLU A 31 -10.85 -19.11 0.97
CA GLU A 31 -11.89 -18.43 0.21
C GLU A 31 -11.89 -16.91 0.38
N ASN A 32 -11.49 -16.43 1.56
CA ASN A 32 -11.49 -15.00 1.91
C ASN A 32 -10.10 -14.37 1.87
N GLN A 33 -9.05 -15.17 1.71
CA GLN A 33 -7.67 -14.72 1.64
C GLN A 33 -7.40 -13.79 0.44
N ALA A 34 -8.15 -13.90 -0.66
CA ALA A 34 -8.06 -13.00 -1.81
C ALA A 34 -8.97 -11.75 -1.69
N ARG A 35 -9.87 -11.72 -0.69
CA ARG A 35 -10.84 -10.63 -0.45
C ARG A 35 -10.36 -9.63 0.60
N PHE A 36 -9.60 -10.10 1.60
CA PHE A 36 -9.07 -9.27 2.68
C PHE A 36 -7.54 -9.15 2.57
N PRO A 37 -6.94 -7.99 2.93
CA PRO A 37 -5.50 -7.90 3.03
C PRO A 37 -4.97 -8.91 4.06
N PRO A 38 -3.73 -9.40 3.91
CA PRO A 38 -3.13 -10.31 4.89
C PRO A 38 -3.17 -9.69 6.30
N LYS A 39 -3.23 -10.53 7.33
CA LYS A 39 -2.98 -10.10 8.71
C LYS A 39 -1.69 -9.30 8.76
N GLU A 40 -1.63 -8.30 9.63
CA GLU A 40 -0.37 -7.59 9.84
C GLU A 40 0.69 -8.61 10.28
N LEU A 41 1.77 -8.70 9.51
CA LEU A 41 2.85 -9.61 9.82
C LEU A 41 3.60 -9.10 11.05
N THR A 42 3.81 -9.96 12.03
CA THR A 42 4.59 -9.64 13.24
C THR A 42 6.09 -9.56 12.96
N SER A 43 6.53 -10.05 11.79
CA SER A 43 7.91 -9.95 11.30
C SER A 43 8.18 -8.63 10.58
N SER A 44 9.44 -8.18 10.59
CA SER A 44 9.87 -7.03 9.81
C SER A 44 9.62 -7.22 8.31
N MET A 45 9.34 -6.13 7.60
CA MET A 45 9.23 -6.13 6.15
C MET A 45 10.33 -5.27 5.51
N ASP A 46 10.72 -5.64 4.30
CA ASP A 46 11.61 -4.84 3.45
C ASP A 46 10.97 -3.48 3.11
N PHE A 47 11.79 -2.50 2.74
CA PHE A 47 11.27 -1.23 2.22
C PHE A 47 10.45 -1.45 0.95
N ASN A 48 9.21 -0.96 0.97
CA ASN A 48 8.28 -1.09 -0.13
C ASN A 48 7.37 0.16 -0.27
N THR A 49 6.68 0.24 -1.40
CA THR A 49 5.45 1.01 -1.58
C THR A 49 4.27 0.04 -1.62
N ASP A 50 3.05 0.50 -1.38
CA ASP A 50 1.87 -0.33 -1.60
C ASP A 50 1.58 -0.42 -3.11
N VAL A 51 2.02 -1.53 -3.72
CA VAL A 51 1.96 -1.74 -5.16
C VAL A 51 0.53 -1.65 -5.68
N ASP A 52 0.33 -0.75 -6.64
CA ASP A 52 -0.96 -0.48 -7.31
C ASP A 52 -2.12 -0.20 -6.35
N ALA A 53 -1.85 0.35 -5.17
CA ALA A 53 -2.88 0.56 -4.15
C ALA A 53 -3.54 1.94 -4.20
N GLY A 54 -2.74 3.00 -4.23
CA GLY A 54 -3.20 4.39 -4.27
C GLY A 54 -2.06 5.39 -4.22
N ASP A 55 -2.43 6.67 -4.24
CA ASP A 55 -1.49 7.79 -4.30
C ASP A 55 -0.99 8.16 -2.89
N ILE A 56 -1.90 8.21 -1.90
CA ILE A 56 -1.56 8.47 -0.51
C ILE A 56 -1.90 7.25 0.35
N LEU A 57 -0.91 6.67 1.00
CA LEU A 57 -1.11 5.74 2.11
C LEU A 57 -1.40 6.56 3.37
N SER A 58 -2.57 6.34 3.96
CA SER A 58 -2.97 6.95 5.22
C SER A 58 -3.04 5.88 6.29
N LEU A 59 -2.43 6.11 7.44
CA LEU A 59 -2.46 5.21 8.60
C LEU A 59 -3.01 5.95 9.82
N PHE A 60 -3.91 5.32 10.55
CA PHE A 60 -4.35 5.75 11.87
C PHE A 60 -3.93 4.71 12.91
N ILE A 61 -3.21 5.15 13.93
CA ILE A 61 -2.66 4.29 14.97
C ILE A 61 -3.68 4.21 16.11
N MET A 62 -4.41 3.10 16.19
CA MET A 62 -5.40 2.90 17.24
C MET A 62 -4.73 2.47 18.54
N SER A 63 -3.80 1.52 18.46
CA SER A 63 -3.05 1.01 19.61
C SER A 63 -1.70 0.44 19.19
N LEU A 64 -0.76 0.41 20.12
CA LEU A 64 0.61 -0.07 19.91
C LEU A 64 0.78 -1.51 20.40
N SER A 65 1.81 -2.17 19.87
CA SER A 65 2.29 -3.47 20.37
C SER A 65 2.92 -3.35 21.76
N GLN A 66 3.13 -4.47 22.44
CA GLN A 66 3.85 -4.52 23.71
C GLN A 66 5.33 -4.18 23.54
N THR A 67 5.96 -4.65 22.45
CA THR A 67 7.33 -4.27 22.06
C THR A 67 7.45 -4.16 20.54
N GLY A 68 8.48 -3.44 20.06
CA GLY A 68 8.77 -3.30 18.64
C GLY A 68 7.74 -2.48 17.86
N GLY A 69 7.63 -2.71 16.55
CA GLY A 69 6.64 -2.07 15.68
C GLY A 69 7.03 -0.67 15.21
N GLN A 70 8.33 -0.35 15.29
CA GLN A 70 8.84 0.91 14.76
C GLN A 70 8.55 0.99 13.27
N GLN A 71 8.10 2.15 12.81
CA GLN A 71 7.86 2.39 11.39
C GLN A 71 9.02 3.21 10.83
N TYR A 72 9.65 2.70 9.77
CA TYR A 72 10.69 3.41 9.03
C TYR A 72 10.15 3.94 7.71
N ARG A 73 10.66 5.10 7.28
CA ARG A 73 10.38 5.72 5.99
C ARG A 73 11.66 6.17 5.32
N THR A 74 11.66 6.22 4.00
CA THR A 74 12.76 6.78 3.23
C THR A 74 12.22 7.48 1.98
N SER A 75 12.81 8.63 1.66
CA SER A 75 12.49 9.36 0.42
C SER A 75 13.17 8.69 -0.75
N PHE A 76 12.39 8.26 -1.74
CA PHE A 76 12.97 7.68 -2.94
C PHE A 76 13.82 8.69 -3.71
N TRP A 77 13.59 10.00 -3.58
CA TRP A 77 14.45 10.99 -4.23
C TRP A 77 15.84 11.06 -3.62
N SER A 78 15.95 10.93 -2.28
CA SER A 78 17.25 10.83 -1.60
C SER A 78 17.98 9.55 -2.02
N VAL A 79 17.23 8.43 -2.08
CA VAL A 79 17.75 7.14 -2.56
C VAL A 79 18.18 7.22 -4.01
N TYR A 80 17.37 7.83 -4.88
CA TYR A 80 17.65 8.01 -6.30
C TYR A 80 18.92 8.82 -6.52
N ASN A 81 19.11 9.93 -5.79
CA ASN A 81 20.30 10.76 -5.91
C ASN A 81 21.57 10.01 -5.47
N ASP A 82 21.49 9.23 -4.38
CA ASP A 82 22.61 8.38 -3.94
C ASP A 82 22.95 7.31 -5.00
N LEU A 83 21.93 6.61 -5.51
CA LEU A 83 22.12 5.62 -6.58
C LEU A 83 22.65 6.28 -7.86
N ALA A 84 22.17 7.45 -8.25
CA ALA A 84 22.66 8.15 -9.44
C ALA A 84 24.15 8.51 -9.32
N GLN A 85 24.61 8.82 -8.11
CA GLN A 85 26.01 9.17 -7.85
C GLN A 85 26.91 7.93 -7.72
N ASN A 86 26.43 6.87 -7.05
CA ASN A 86 27.28 5.76 -6.60
C ASN A 86 27.01 4.44 -7.32
N ASN A 87 25.82 4.24 -7.88
CA ASN A 87 25.36 3.01 -8.53
C ASN A 87 24.37 3.28 -9.70
N PRO A 88 24.74 4.09 -10.73
CA PRO A 88 23.81 4.48 -11.79
C PRO A 88 23.32 3.28 -12.62
N GLU A 89 24.08 2.19 -12.71
CA GLU A 89 23.69 0.92 -13.32
C GLU A 89 22.47 0.29 -12.64
N VAL A 90 22.32 0.46 -11.32
CA VAL A 90 21.15 -0.02 -10.58
C VAL A 90 19.89 0.71 -11.04
N LEU A 91 19.97 2.02 -11.31
CA LEU A 91 18.83 2.78 -11.84
C LEU A 91 18.43 2.28 -13.23
N GLN A 92 19.39 1.94 -14.09
CA GLN A 92 19.10 1.35 -15.40
C GLN A 92 18.35 0.02 -15.28
N VAL A 93 18.79 -0.84 -14.35
CA VAL A 93 18.11 -2.13 -14.09
C VAL A 93 16.71 -1.90 -13.53
N LEU A 94 16.53 -0.99 -12.57
CA LEU A 94 15.21 -0.67 -12.00
C LEU A 94 14.25 -0.05 -13.04
N ALA A 95 14.79 0.66 -14.03
CA ALA A 95 14.02 1.25 -15.14
C ALA A 95 13.79 0.30 -16.32
N SER A 96 14.35 -0.92 -16.29
CA SER A 96 14.12 -1.94 -17.31
C SER A 96 12.76 -2.64 -17.14
N ASP A 97 12.42 -3.61 -17.98
CA ASP A 97 11.15 -4.34 -17.86
C ASP A 97 11.21 -5.38 -16.73
N TRP A 98 10.26 -5.33 -15.79
CA TRP A 98 10.14 -6.30 -14.70
C TRP A 98 8.82 -7.04 -14.76
N ARG A 99 8.89 -8.34 -14.50
CA ARG A 99 7.73 -9.22 -14.37
C ARG A 99 7.17 -9.13 -12.95
N TYR A 100 6.00 -8.51 -12.82
CA TYR A 100 5.19 -8.51 -11.60
C TYR A 100 4.16 -9.63 -11.65
N GLU A 101 4.05 -10.40 -10.57
CA GLU A 101 3.01 -11.41 -10.39
C GLU A 101 2.00 -10.95 -9.32
N MET A 102 0.80 -10.63 -9.79
CA MET A 102 -0.28 -10.09 -8.97
C MET A 102 -1.30 -11.19 -8.69
N LYS A 103 -1.47 -11.57 -7.42
CA LYS A 103 -2.54 -12.49 -6.99
C LYS A 103 -3.91 -11.85 -7.24
N LYS A 104 -4.79 -12.54 -7.97
CA LYS A 104 -6.20 -12.15 -8.16
C LYS A 104 -7.11 -13.22 -7.55
N GLN A 105 -8.41 -12.97 -7.52
CA GLN A 105 -9.39 -13.96 -7.07
C GLN A 105 -9.36 -15.23 -7.94
N GLN A 106 -9.09 -15.05 -9.23
CA GLN A 106 -8.94 -16.14 -10.20
C GLN A 106 -7.53 -16.06 -10.80
N GLY A 107 -6.63 -16.90 -10.30
CA GLY A 107 -5.28 -17.05 -10.82
C GLY A 107 -4.33 -15.89 -10.52
N VAL A 108 -3.28 -15.79 -11.34
CA VAL A 108 -2.20 -14.79 -11.24
C VAL A 108 -2.22 -13.93 -12.50
N GLN A 109 -2.26 -12.61 -12.32
CA GLN A 109 -2.06 -11.67 -13.41
C GLN A 109 -0.58 -11.31 -13.48
N VAL A 110 0.02 -11.49 -14.66
CA VAL A 110 1.39 -11.05 -14.93
C VAL A 110 1.36 -9.67 -15.56
N ILE A 111 2.15 -8.74 -15.04
CA ILE A 111 2.30 -7.39 -15.58
C ILE A 111 3.78 -7.13 -15.81
N HIS A 112 4.10 -6.62 -16.99
CA HIS A 112 5.45 -6.22 -17.39
C HIS A 112 5.56 -4.70 -17.38
N ARG A 113 6.43 -4.16 -16.52
CA ARG A 113 6.68 -2.72 -16.38
C ARG A 113 7.96 -2.45 -15.59
N PRO A 114 8.52 -1.23 -15.65
CA PRO A 114 9.62 -0.84 -14.79
C PRO A 114 9.21 -0.62 -13.33
N VAL A 115 10.18 -0.81 -12.43
CA VAL A 115 10.05 -0.52 -10.99
C VAL A 115 10.04 0.98 -10.74
N ILE A 116 10.85 1.72 -11.49
CA ILE A 116 10.98 3.18 -11.39
C ILE A 116 10.62 3.85 -12.71
N CYS A 117 10.07 5.05 -12.64
CA CYS A 117 9.74 5.84 -13.83
C CYS A 117 9.87 7.33 -13.51
N CYS A 118 9.94 8.17 -14.55
CA CYS A 118 9.86 9.61 -14.40
C CYS A 118 8.71 10.13 -15.26
N VAL A 119 7.76 10.82 -14.63
CA VAL A 119 6.61 11.45 -15.30
C VAL A 119 6.49 12.87 -14.78
N ASP A 120 6.38 13.85 -15.67
CA ASP A 120 6.30 15.28 -15.33
C ASP A 120 7.39 15.73 -14.34
N ASN A 121 8.63 15.31 -14.61
CA ASN A 121 9.83 15.56 -13.80
C ASN A 121 9.75 15.02 -12.36
N LYS A 122 8.88 14.03 -12.11
CA LYS A 122 8.77 13.36 -10.82
C LYS A 122 9.19 11.92 -10.97
N VAL A 123 10.31 11.58 -10.33
CA VAL A 123 10.75 10.19 -10.22
C VAL A 123 9.81 9.48 -9.25
N GLN A 124 9.22 8.38 -9.70
CA GLN A 124 8.27 7.56 -8.96
C GLN A 124 8.78 6.12 -8.88
N ILE A 125 8.39 5.43 -7.83
CA ILE A 125 8.70 4.02 -7.59
C ILE A 125 7.43 3.26 -7.25
N ASN A 126 7.29 2.05 -7.79
CA ASN A 126 6.20 1.13 -7.47
C ASN A 126 6.81 -0.25 -7.21
N PHE A 127 7.16 -0.51 -5.94
CA PHE A 127 8.07 -1.58 -5.57
C PHE A 127 7.62 -2.32 -4.32
N ALA A 128 7.58 -3.64 -4.39
CA ALA A 128 7.63 -4.51 -3.22
C ALA A 128 8.22 -5.86 -3.66
N THR A 129 9.20 -6.37 -2.91
CA THR A 129 9.91 -7.62 -3.25
C THR A 129 8.96 -8.79 -3.45
N ALA A 130 7.86 -8.84 -2.69
CA ALA A 130 6.85 -9.89 -2.75
C ALA A 130 6.22 -10.09 -4.14
N PHE A 131 6.08 -9.04 -4.98
CA PHE A 131 5.49 -9.18 -6.32
C PHE A 131 6.52 -9.56 -7.40
N LEU A 132 7.82 -9.53 -7.08
CA LEU A 132 8.91 -9.81 -8.01
C LEU A 132 9.56 -11.18 -7.71
N LYS A 133 9.80 -11.44 -6.43
CA LYS A 133 10.47 -12.65 -5.90
C LYS A 133 9.48 -13.68 -5.34
N GLY A 134 8.24 -13.25 -5.09
CA GLY A 134 7.28 -14.02 -4.31
C GLY A 134 7.48 -13.87 -2.80
N SER A 135 6.50 -14.32 -2.05
CA SER A 135 6.51 -14.45 -0.59
C SER A 135 5.64 -15.63 -0.17
N GLY A 136 5.62 -15.97 1.12
CA GLY A 136 4.70 -17.00 1.63
C GLY A 136 3.22 -16.70 1.36
N TYR A 137 2.84 -15.43 1.16
CA TYR A 137 1.47 -15.00 0.88
C TYR A 137 1.20 -14.78 -0.62
N ILE A 138 2.23 -14.38 -1.38
CA ILE A 138 2.21 -14.19 -2.83
C ILE A 138 3.22 -15.17 -3.43
N PRO A 139 2.92 -16.48 -3.48
CA PRO A 139 3.82 -17.42 -4.12
C PRO A 139 3.88 -17.10 -5.62
N ARG A 140 5.07 -17.24 -6.21
CA ARG A 140 5.19 -17.16 -7.66
C ARG A 140 4.65 -18.42 -8.33
N GLN A 141 4.26 -18.31 -9.60
CA GLN A 141 3.92 -19.50 -10.38
C GLN A 141 5.15 -20.41 -10.50
N THR A 142 4.95 -21.73 -10.49
CA THR A 142 6.03 -22.72 -10.49
C THR A 142 6.98 -22.60 -11.68
N ASP A 143 6.46 -22.17 -12.83
CA ASP A 143 7.17 -21.98 -14.10
C ASP A 143 7.71 -20.55 -14.30
N SER A 144 7.61 -19.68 -13.28
CA SER A 144 8.03 -18.29 -13.39
C SER A 144 9.56 -18.18 -13.51
N PRO A 145 10.08 -17.43 -14.50
CA PRO A 145 11.53 -17.27 -14.67
C PRO A 145 12.14 -16.58 -13.46
N GLY A 146 13.23 -17.14 -12.92
CA GLY A 146 13.98 -16.53 -11.82
C GLY A 146 14.46 -15.11 -12.17
N LEU A 147 14.72 -14.30 -11.15
CA LEU A 147 15.37 -13.00 -11.35
C LEU A 147 16.79 -13.20 -11.88
N THR A 148 17.24 -12.30 -12.75
CA THR A 148 18.64 -12.27 -13.17
C THR A 148 19.55 -11.84 -12.03
N VAL A 149 20.85 -12.12 -12.15
CA VAL A 149 21.85 -11.67 -11.16
C VAL A 149 21.81 -10.15 -10.99
N GLN A 150 21.64 -9.41 -12.08
CA GLN A 150 21.55 -7.95 -12.08
C GLN A 150 20.28 -7.46 -11.36
N GLN A 151 19.15 -8.13 -11.54
CA GLN A 151 17.89 -7.79 -10.85
C GLN A 151 17.98 -8.05 -9.33
N GLU A 152 18.56 -9.19 -8.94
CA GLU A 152 18.80 -9.50 -7.52
C GLU A 152 19.74 -8.49 -6.87
N ASP A 153 20.83 -8.12 -7.55
CA ASP A 153 21.77 -7.12 -7.05
C ASP A 153 21.15 -5.72 -6.97
N ALA A 154 20.35 -5.33 -7.97
CA ALA A 154 19.62 -4.07 -7.96
C ALA A 154 18.65 -3.97 -6.77
N ILE A 155 17.91 -5.04 -6.46
CA ILE A 155 17.04 -5.08 -5.28
C ILE A 155 17.84 -4.94 -3.98
N LYS A 156 18.94 -5.70 -3.84
CA LYS A 156 19.79 -5.63 -2.64
C LYS A 156 20.38 -4.25 -2.44
N THR A 157 20.90 -3.65 -3.50
CA THR A 157 21.49 -2.30 -3.45
C THR A 157 20.42 -1.25 -3.15
N LEU A 158 19.25 -1.33 -3.79
CA LEU A 158 18.11 -0.45 -3.48
C LEU A 158 17.72 -0.51 -2.00
N LEU A 159 17.52 -1.72 -1.45
CA LEU A 159 17.10 -1.90 -0.05
C LEU A 159 18.16 -1.41 0.95
N ARG A 160 19.44 -1.67 0.67
CA ARG A 160 20.56 -1.15 1.46
C ARG A 160 20.59 0.38 1.46
N THR A 161 20.42 1.01 0.30
CA THR A 161 20.39 2.48 0.17
C THR A 161 19.13 3.07 0.83
N CYS A 162 17.98 2.40 0.72
CA CYS A 162 16.77 2.75 1.45
C CYS A 162 17.04 2.80 2.96
N ARG A 163 17.68 1.76 3.52
CA ARG A 163 18.03 1.69 4.94
C ARG A 163 18.99 2.80 5.35
N LYS A 164 20.03 3.07 4.54
CA LYS A 164 21.01 4.15 4.78
C LYS A 164 20.34 5.52 4.97
N HIS A 165 19.32 5.82 4.17
CA HIS A 165 18.58 7.09 4.21
C HIS A 165 17.30 7.05 5.04
N SER A 166 17.02 5.94 5.72
CA SER A 166 15.76 5.77 6.43
C SER A 166 15.72 6.52 7.74
N MET A 167 14.51 6.96 8.10
CA MET A 167 14.21 7.58 9.38
C MET A 167 13.11 6.78 10.08
N GLY A 168 13.27 6.59 11.39
CA GLY A 168 12.22 6.04 12.25
C GLY A 168 11.21 7.13 12.60
N ILE A 169 9.92 6.78 12.59
CA ILE A 169 8.83 7.67 12.98
C ILE A 169 8.28 7.23 14.34
N SER A 170 8.39 8.09 15.34
CA SER A 170 7.73 7.91 16.65
C SER A 170 6.21 7.87 16.49
N GLN A 171 5.55 7.06 17.30
CA GLN A 171 4.12 6.77 17.18
C GLN A 171 3.45 6.74 18.54
N ALA A 172 2.26 7.29 18.60
CA ALA A 172 1.33 7.21 19.72
C ALA A 172 -0.07 6.79 19.24
N SER A 173 -0.88 6.28 20.15
CA SER A 173 -2.30 6.07 19.89
C SER A 173 -2.96 7.42 19.55
N GLY A 174 -3.75 7.45 18.49
CA GLY A 174 -4.37 8.66 17.95
C GLY A 174 -3.60 9.31 16.80
N ASP A 175 -2.33 8.93 16.58
CA ASP A 175 -1.54 9.52 15.49
C ASP A 175 -2.09 9.13 14.11
N MET A 176 -2.03 10.09 13.19
CA MET A 176 -2.34 9.90 11.77
C MET A 176 -1.10 10.19 10.92
N LEU A 177 -0.80 9.30 9.99
CA LEU A 177 0.29 9.44 9.04
C LEU A 177 -0.23 9.42 7.62
N PHE A 178 0.17 10.39 6.81
CA PHE A 178 -0.12 10.46 5.39
C PHE A 178 1.19 10.40 4.60
N VAL A 179 1.30 9.46 3.68
CA VAL A 179 2.52 9.17 2.95
C VAL A 179 2.23 9.17 1.46
N ASN A 180 2.98 9.97 0.69
CA ASN A 180 2.95 9.85 -0.77
C ASN A 180 3.56 8.51 -1.19
N ASN A 181 2.70 7.57 -1.57
CA ASN A 181 3.04 6.19 -1.88
C ASN A 181 3.80 6.05 -3.21
N LEU A 182 3.87 7.11 -4.03
CA LEU A 182 4.63 7.11 -5.29
C LEU A 182 6.12 7.40 -5.11
N CYS A 183 6.54 7.94 -3.96
CA CYS A 183 7.93 8.36 -3.75
C CYS A 183 8.47 8.16 -2.34
N ILE A 184 7.68 7.66 -1.39
CA ILE A 184 8.15 7.33 -0.04
C ILE A 184 8.01 5.82 0.18
N LEU A 185 9.14 5.14 0.37
CA LEU A 185 9.13 3.74 0.76
C LEU A 185 8.99 3.62 2.27
N HIS A 186 8.36 2.54 2.71
CA HIS A 186 8.09 2.24 4.10
C HIS A 186 8.51 0.82 4.45
N ALA A 187 8.99 0.63 5.68
CA ALA A 187 9.36 -0.66 6.25
C ALA A 187 8.94 -0.69 7.72
N PRO A 188 7.90 -1.43 8.11
CA PRO A 188 7.63 -1.70 9.52
C PRO A 188 8.61 -2.74 10.07
N ASP A 189 9.04 -2.52 11.31
CA ASP A 189 9.83 -3.46 12.08
C ASP A 189 8.96 -4.57 12.68
N SER A 190 9.60 -5.64 13.10
CA SER A 190 8.95 -6.72 13.86
C SER A 190 8.36 -6.20 15.18
N PHE A 191 7.32 -6.87 15.66
CA PHE A 191 6.66 -6.53 16.91
C PHE A 191 6.07 -7.73 17.63
N VAL A 192 5.84 -7.57 18.93
CA VAL A 192 5.20 -8.57 19.78
C VAL A 192 3.98 -7.96 20.44
N ASN A 193 2.83 -8.60 20.27
CA ASN A 193 1.59 -8.27 20.97
C ASN A 193 1.52 -9.02 22.29
N ASP A 194 0.80 -8.46 23.26
CA ASP A 194 0.41 -9.15 24.49
C ASP A 194 -1.10 -9.06 24.68
N GLY A 195 -1.77 -10.20 24.48
CA GLY A 195 -3.21 -10.30 24.65
C GLY A 195 -3.66 -10.17 26.10
N ALA A 196 -2.82 -10.56 27.07
CA ALA A 196 -3.17 -10.53 28.49
C ALA A 196 -3.20 -9.10 29.04
N SER A 197 -2.25 -8.26 28.61
CA SER A 197 -2.26 -6.82 28.96
C SER A 197 -3.08 -5.95 28.01
N GLY A 198 -3.65 -6.52 26.94
CA GLY A 198 -4.40 -5.78 25.92
C GLY A 198 -3.55 -4.93 24.98
N LYS A 199 -2.21 -5.04 25.04
CA LYS A 199 -1.26 -4.32 24.17
C LYS A 199 -1.12 -5.02 22.84
N ILE A 200 -2.18 -4.88 22.05
CA ILE A 200 -2.28 -5.41 20.69
C ILE A 200 -2.17 -4.22 19.73
N ARG A 201 -1.20 -4.28 18.82
CA ARG A 201 -1.06 -3.29 17.74
C ARG A 201 -2.29 -3.34 16.84
N ARG A 202 -2.90 -2.17 16.62
CA ARG A 202 -4.04 -2.01 15.71
C ARG A 202 -3.85 -0.75 14.87
N LEU A 203 -3.77 -0.94 13.56
CA LEU A 203 -3.67 0.14 12.58
C LEU A 203 -4.85 0.07 11.61
N MET A 204 -5.41 1.23 11.27
CA MET A 204 -6.31 1.37 10.13
C MET A 204 -5.58 2.03 8.98
N SER A 205 -5.75 1.50 7.77
CA SER A 205 -5.08 2.01 6.58
C SER A 205 -6.09 2.41 5.50
N LEU A 206 -5.95 3.61 4.93
CA LEU A 206 -6.73 4.05 3.76
C LEU A 206 -5.80 4.39 2.60
N MET A 207 -6.21 4.03 1.39
CA MET A 207 -5.58 4.49 0.16
C MET A 207 -6.40 5.63 -0.40
N LEU A 208 -5.80 6.82 -0.48
CA LEU A 208 -6.47 8.02 -0.96
C LEU A 208 -5.93 8.44 -2.32
N ARG A 209 -6.77 9.14 -3.07
CA ARG A 209 -6.46 9.79 -4.34
C ARG A 209 -7.22 11.10 -4.39
N ASP A 210 -6.48 12.17 -4.63
CA ASP A 210 -7.04 13.46 -5.02
C ASP A 210 -7.02 13.55 -6.56
N PRO A 211 -8.15 13.60 -7.26
CA PRO A 211 -8.17 13.61 -8.73
C PRO A 211 -7.55 14.89 -9.34
N GLU A 212 -7.50 16.00 -8.59
CA GLU A 212 -6.96 17.28 -9.07
C GLU A 212 -5.45 17.35 -8.85
N LEU A 213 -4.96 16.82 -7.71
CA LEU A 213 -3.55 16.94 -7.31
C LEU A 213 -2.73 15.65 -7.51
N ALA A 214 -3.35 14.51 -7.80
CA ALA A 214 -2.63 13.26 -8.00
C ALA A 214 -1.63 13.37 -9.16
N TRP A 215 -0.41 12.88 -8.92
CA TRP A 215 0.62 12.88 -9.95
C TRP A 215 0.19 12.00 -11.12
N ARG A 216 0.54 12.40 -12.35
CA ARG A 216 0.40 11.50 -13.49
C ARG A 216 1.29 10.29 -13.30
N LYS A 217 0.77 9.12 -13.67
CA LYS A 217 1.41 7.81 -13.49
C LYS A 217 1.64 7.17 -14.87
N PRO A 218 2.62 6.27 -15.02
CA PRO A 218 2.74 5.46 -16.23
C PRO A 218 1.46 4.65 -16.49
N THR A 219 1.15 4.41 -17.77
CA THR A 219 -0.10 3.78 -18.21
C THR A 219 -0.45 2.50 -17.45
N ALA A 220 0.49 1.56 -17.31
CA ALA A 220 0.25 0.30 -16.61
C ALA A 220 -0.16 0.51 -15.14
N THR A 221 0.56 1.37 -14.41
CA THR A 221 0.24 1.72 -13.02
C THR A 221 -1.07 2.50 -12.91
N ALA A 222 -1.33 3.42 -13.84
CA ALA A 222 -2.56 4.19 -13.88
C ALA A 222 -3.79 3.29 -14.08
N ILE A 223 -3.71 2.28 -14.96
CA ILE A 223 -4.78 1.30 -15.19
C ILE A 223 -5.06 0.50 -13.92
N GLU A 224 -4.04 -0.13 -13.32
CA GLU A 224 -4.25 -0.99 -12.15
C GLU A 224 -4.75 -0.22 -10.93
N MET A 225 -4.17 0.95 -10.64
CA MET A 225 -4.70 1.79 -9.56
C MET A 225 -6.10 2.33 -9.90
N GLY A 226 -6.34 2.70 -11.16
CA GLY A 226 -7.64 3.17 -11.64
C GLY A 226 -8.77 2.20 -11.33
N LYS A 227 -8.57 0.89 -11.53
CA LYS A 227 -9.54 -0.15 -11.15
C LYS A 227 -9.92 -0.08 -9.66
N LYS A 228 -8.97 0.24 -8.78
CA LYS A 228 -9.25 0.38 -7.34
C LYS A 228 -10.04 1.62 -7.01
N PHE A 229 -9.93 2.71 -7.76
CA PHE A 229 -10.68 3.96 -7.53
C PHE A 229 -11.88 4.14 -8.48
N ALA A 230 -12.15 3.17 -9.35
CA ALA A 230 -13.31 3.22 -10.25
C ALA A 230 -14.60 3.37 -9.45
N LYS A 231 -15.49 4.25 -9.93
CA LYS A 231 -16.82 4.48 -9.36
C LYS A 231 -17.56 3.15 -9.26
N LEU A 232 -18.18 2.90 -8.11
CA LEU A 232 -19.06 1.76 -7.95
C LEU A 232 -20.45 2.18 -8.42
N ASP A 233 -21.07 1.39 -9.30
CA ASP A 233 -22.44 1.64 -9.77
C ASP A 233 -23.49 1.39 -8.67
N VAL A 234 -23.09 0.69 -7.61
CA VAL A 234 -23.91 0.48 -6.41
C VAL A 234 -23.47 1.52 -5.36
N PRO A 235 -24.39 2.34 -4.83
CA PRO A 235 -24.08 3.24 -3.73
C PRO A 235 -23.48 2.45 -2.57
N GLN A 236 -22.21 2.72 -2.24
CA GLN A 236 -21.60 2.16 -1.06
C GLN A 236 -22.20 2.88 0.14
N PHE A 237 -22.95 2.17 0.97
CA PHE A 237 -23.50 2.73 2.20
C PHE A 237 -22.35 3.18 3.10
N MET A 238 -22.14 4.49 3.23
CA MET A 238 -21.27 5.06 4.24
C MET A 238 -22.02 4.99 5.57
N GLY A 239 -21.73 3.96 6.37
CA GLY A 239 -22.27 3.86 7.72
C GLY A 239 -21.90 5.07 8.56
N THR A 240 -22.89 5.68 9.20
CA THR A 240 -22.64 6.67 10.28
C THR A 240 -22.15 5.96 11.54
N VAL A 241 -21.69 6.73 12.53
CA VAL A 241 -21.33 6.18 13.85
C VAL A 241 -22.51 5.42 14.48
N GLU A 242 -23.75 5.88 14.29
CA GLU A 242 -24.94 5.18 14.81
C GLU A 242 -25.18 3.84 14.10
N HIS A 243 -24.90 3.78 12.79
CA HIS A 243 -24.93 2.53 12.04
C HIS A 243 -23.81 1.59 12.50
N TYR A 244 -22.64 2.11 12.85
CA TYR A 244 -21.55 1.33 13.42
C TYR A 244 -21.91 0.78 14.80
N GLU A 245 -22.52 1.56 15.69
CA GLU A 245 -22.98 1.07 17.00
C GLU A 245 -24.09 0.02 16.86
N GLY A 246 -25.05 0.23 15.94
CA GLY A 246 -26.05 -0.77 15.60
C GLY A 246 -25.43 -2.05 15.01
N PHE A 247 -24.39 -1.91 14.17
CA PHE A 247 -23.63 -3.03 13.60
C PHE A 247 -22.82 -3.78 14.65
N ARG A 248 -22.21 -3.04 15.59
CA ARG A 248 -21.43 -3.55 16.73
C ARG A 248 -22.32 -4.34 17.68
N ALA A 249 -23.52 -3.86 17.98
CA ALA A 249 -24.52 -4.58 18.78
C ALA A 249 -25.00 -5.86 18.08
N LYS A 250 -25.19 -5.83 16.76
CA LYS A 250 -25.59 -7.02 15.96
C LYS A 250 -24.49 -8.08 15.88
N PHE A 251 -23.22 -7.68 15.77
CA PHE A 251 -22.09 -8.62 15.75
C PHE A 251 -21.65 -9.08 17.13
N ALA A 252 -21.94 -8.32 18.19
CA ALA A 252 -21.77 -8.80 19.57
C ALA A 252 -22.63 -10.04 19.85
N MET A 253 -23.78 -10.20 19.19
CA MET A 253 -24.61 -11.41 19.25
C MET A 253 -24.05 -12.62 18.47
N LEU A 254 -22.99 -12.44 17.66
CA LEU A 254 -22.34 -13.51 16.89
C LEU A 254 -21.03 -13.99 17.51
N ARG A 255 -20.64 -13.46 18.68
CA ARG A 255 -19.63 -14.10 19.52
C ARG A 255 -20.32 -15.30 20.16
N HIS A 256 -20.01 -16.49 19.67
CA HIS A 256 -20.21 -17.69 20.48
C HIS A 256 -19.29 -17.58 21.70
N ASP A 257 -19.91 -17.66 22.87
CA ASP A 257 -19.27 -17.91 24.16
C ASP A 257 -18.33 -19.14 24.09
#